data_AF-U7Q4L9-F1
#
_entry.id   AF-U7Q4L9-F1
#
_cell.length_a   1.000
_cell.length_b   1.000
_cell.length_c   1.000
_cell.angle_alpha   90.00
_cell.angle_beta   90.00
_cell.angle_gamma   90.00
#
_symmetry.space_group_name_H-M   'P 1'
#
loop_
_entity.id
_entity.type
_entity.pdbx_description
1 polymer ?
#
loop_
_entity_poly.entity_id
_entity_poly.type
_entity_poly.pdbx_seq_one_letter_code
_entity_poly.pdbx_strand_id
1 'polypeptide(L)'
;MVVIDFVRHAQGYHNLCSDNLKMPDPLLTSLGEEQCATLQQVYGADNHAKVRLLVSSPLRRTLQTTLLSFAPVSQRGVRVLAVPELQEVSAMPSDVGSPRAVLEKQTDLFSADRVDLSRLHVGWTNKGPGSPYAFALPVLAARAKSARRILRDLTKDLGADDRVVVVTHGGFLHFLTEDYEGVDPGRGTAWKNTEWRSYEFVSEEDDNVSLKETAESVKRRAGSEAGLTTQEQIELAAVYHGFLASEQAHWPKPRPEDIRDYETALSEPQEVDVAA
;
A
#
# COMPACT_ATOMS: atom_id res chain seq x y z
N MET A 1 -11.58 -17.49 -9.32
CA MET A 1 -10.76 -16.60 -10.18
C MET A 1 -9.40 -16.48 -9.51
N VAL A 2 -8.41 -15.81 -10.10
CA VAL A 2 -7.18 -15.47 -9.35
C VAL A 2 -7.57 -14.70 -8.08
N VAL A 3 -6.96 -15.03 -6.94
CA VAL A 3 -7.21 -14.33 -5.67
C VAL A 3 -6.13 -13.27 -5.46
N ILE A 4 -6.57 -12.05 -5.16
CA ILE A 4 -5.68 -10.92 -4.88
C ILE A 4 -5.74 -10.62 -3.38
N ASP A 5 -4.63 -10.82 -2.69
CA ASP A 5 -4.47 -10.55 -1.27
C ASP A 5 -3.84 -9.18 -1.07
N PHE A 6 -4.67 -8.20 -0.72
CA PHE A 6 -4.21 -6.86 -0.37
C PHE A 6 -3.77 -6.83 1.09
N VAL A 7 -2.64 -6.18 1.34
CA VAL A 7 -2.02 -6.08 2.66
C VAL A 7 -1.69 -4.62 2.96
N ARG A 8 -2.10 -4.12 4.12
CA ARG A 8 -1.55 -2.85 4.65
C ARG A 8 -0.15 -3.10 5.20
N HIS A 9 0.81 -2.24 4.87
CA HIS A 9 2.16 -2.34 5.41
C HIS A 9 2.21 -2.48 6.95
N ALA A 10 3.27 -3.10 7.45
CA ALA A 10 3.55 -3.18 8.88
C ALA A 10 3.90 -1.81 9.48
N GLN A 11 4.00 -1.69 10.80
CA GLN A 11 4.25 -0.42 11.47
C GLN A 11 5.58 0.22 11.01
N GLY A 12 5.48 1.37 10.35
CA GLY A 12 6.63 2.22 10.03
C GLY A 12 6.86 3.29 11.09
N TYR A 13 8.03 3.95 11.07
CA TYR A 13 8.33 5.01 12.03
C TYR A 13 7.30 6.16 12.01
N HIS A 14 6.70 6.47 10.86
CA HIS A 14 5.59 7.44 10.76
C HIS A 14 4.33 7.08 11.55
N ASN A 15 4.15 5.81 11.94
CA ASN A 15 2.99 5.39 12.75
C ASN A 15 3.18 5.64 14.25
N LEU A 16 4.37 6.07 14.71
CA LEU A 16 4.64 6.26 16.13
C LEU A 16 4.07 7.58 16.67
N CYS A 17 4.18 8.67 15.90
CA CYS A 17 3.64 9.98 16.29
C CYS A 17 3.43 10.88 15.07
N SER A 18 2.62 11.94 15.23
CA SER A 18 2.31 12.88 14.14
C SER A 18 3.54 13.64 13.62
N ASP A 19 4.56 13.88 14.45
CA ASP A 19 5.78 14.54 13.98
C ASP A 19 6.59 13.68 13.00
N ASN A 20 6.54 12.36 13.16
CA ASN A 20 7.19 11.43 12.23
C ASN A 20 6.53 11.41 10.84
N LEU A 21 5.38 12.09 10.63
CA LEU A 21 4.84 12.29 9.28
C LEU A 21 5.80 13.11 8.40
N LYS A 22 6.67 13.93 9.01
CA LYS A 22 7.72 14.71 8.33
C LYS A 22 8.95 13.87 7.96
N MET A 23 9.07 12.65 8.47
CA MET A 23 10.19 11.76 8.17
C MET A 23 10.08 11.23 6.73
N PRO A 24 11.06 11.44 5.85
CA PRO A 24 10.99 10.97 4.47
C PRO A 24 11.00 9.44 4.35
N ASP A 25 10.03 8.89 3.61
CA ASP A 25 9.92 7.48 3.21
C ASP A 25 10.39 6.48 4.29
N PRO A 26 9.82 6.47 5.50
CA PRO A 26 10.40 5.78 6.64
C PRO A 26 10.40 4.26 6.49
N LEU A 27 11.38 3.63 7.14
CA LEU A 27 11.46 2.18 7.29
C LEU A 27 10.45 1.66 8.32
N LEU A 28 10.37 0.34 8.43
CA LEU A 28 9.68 -0.36 9.51
C LEU A 28 10.38 -0.12 10.86
N THR A 29 9.58 -0.13 11.92
CA THR A 29 10.07 -0.25 13.29
C THR A 29 10.34 -1.72 13.63
N SER A 30 10.99 -1.99 14.77
CA SER A 30 11.13 -3.37 15.27
C SER A 30 9.78 -4.07 15.47
N LEU A 31 8.76 -3.36 15.99
CA LEU A 31 7.40 -3.91 16.08
C LEU A 31 6.81 -4.18 14.69
N GLY A 32 7.11 -3.36 13.69
CA GLY A 32 6.75 -3.62 12.30
C GLY A 32 7.37 -4.90 11.75
N GLU A 33 8.63 -5.19 12.09
CA GLU A 33 9.29 -6.44 11.72
C GLU A 33 8.64 -7.66 12.40
N GLU A 34 8.28 -7.55 13.68
CA GLU A 34 7.53 -8.60 14.40
C GLU A 34 6.13 -8.84 13.79
N GLN A 35 5.44 -7.77 13.37
CA GLN A 35 4.19 -7.87 12.63
C GLN A 35 4.38 -8.60 11.30
N CYS A 36 5.48 -8.35 10.58
CA CYS A 36 5.79 -9.09 9.35
C CYS A 36 6.02 -10.58 9.61
N ALA A 37 6.74 -10.93 10.68
CA ALA A 37 6.94 -12.32 11.07
C ALA A 37 5.60 -13.00 11.43
N THR A 38 4.73 -12.29 12.14
CA THR A 38 3.38 -12.75 12.46
C THR A 38 2.55 -12.98 11.18
N LEU A 39 2.56 -12.02 10.25
CA LEU A 39 1.87 -12.14 8.97
C LEU A 39 2.37 -13.35 8.19
N GLN A 40 3.69 -13.55 8.12
CA GLN A 40 4.28 -14.72 7.46
C GLN A 40 3.71 -16.04 8.01
N GLN A 41 3.56 -16.14 9.33
CA GLN A 41 3.03 -17.33 9.99
C GLN A 41 1.53 -17.51 9.73
N VAL A 42 0.71 -16.49 9.99
CA VAL A 42 -0.75 -16.59 9.91
C VAL A 42 -1.27 -16.66 8.47
N TYR A 43 -0.51 -16.15 7.50
CA TYR A 43 -0.83 -16.32 6.09
C TYR A 43 -0.79 -17.80 5.68
N GLY A 44 0.08 -18.60 6.32
CA GLY A 44 0.09 -20.04 6.19
C GLY A 44 0.84 -20.57 4.96
N ALA A 45 1.47 -21.73 5.12
CA ALA A 45 2.31 -22.36 4.09
C ALA A 45 1.53 -22.64 2.78
N ASP A 46 0.26 -23.06 2.90
CA ASP A 46 -0.59 -23.37 1.73
C ASP A 46 -0.85 -22.13 0.87
N ASN A 47 -1.08 -20.96 1.49
CA ASN A 47 -1.25 -19.73 0.73
C ASN A 47 0.10 -19.27 0.16
N HIS A 48 1.19 -19.32 0.92
CA HIS A 48 2.54 -19.00 0.41
C HIS A 48 2.90 -19.84 -0.81
N ALA A 49 2.52 -21.13 -0.85
CA ALA A 49 2.77 -22.02 -1.99
C ALA A 49 2.00 -21.60 -3.25
N LYS A 50 0.83 -20.96 -3.10
CA LYS A 50 -0.03 -20.49 -4.20
C LYS A 50 0.35 -19.11 -4.74
N VAL A 51 1.16 -18.33 -4.02
CA VAL A 51 1.56 -16.99 -4.49
C VAL A 51 2.44 -17.08 -5.73
N ARG A 52 2.00 -16.47 -6.82
CA ARG A 52 2.73 -16.37 -8.09
C ARG A 52 3.31 -14.99 -8.37
N LEU A 53 2.73 -13.95 -7.77
CA LEU A 53 3.20 -12.58 -7.93
C LEU A 53 3.23 -11.86 -6.58
N LEU A 54 4.34 -11.14 -6.36
CA LEU A 54 4.48 -10.16 -5.28
C LEU A 54 4.47 -8.78 -5.91
N VAL A 55 3.51 -7.95 -5.53
CA VAL A 55 3.39 -6.56 -5.98
C VAL A 55 3.43 -5.67 -4.75
N SER A 56 4.12 -4.55 -4.83
CA SER A 56 4.22 -3.62 -3.70
C SER A 56 4.17 -2.18 -4.17
N SER A 57 3.65 -1.30 -3.32
CA SER A 57 4.02 0.10 -3.40
C SER A 57 5.55 0.23 -3.31
N PRO A 58 6.16 1.23 -3.97
CA PRO A 58 7.61 1.38 -3.97
C PRO A 58 8.17 2.07 -2.71
N LEU A 59 7.33 2.45 -1.75
CA LEU A 59 7.79 3.02 -0.47
C LEU A 59 8.54 1.95 0.35
N ARG A 60 9.56 2.38 1.09
CA ARG A 60 10.49 1.45 1.76
C ARG A 60 9.78 0.53 2.74
N ARG A 61 8.85 1.04 3.55
CA ARG A 61 8.03 0.23 4.47
C ARG A 61 7.19 -0.85 3.78
N THR A 62 6.63 -0.57 2.60
CA THR A 62 5.83 -1.55 1.84
C THR A 62 6.73 -2.62 1.22
N LEU A 63 7.91 -2.22 0.70
CA LEU A 63 8.91 -3.16 0.19
C LEU A 63 9.43 -4.07 1.31
N GLN A 64 9.80 -3.51 2.48
CA GLN A 64 10.23 -4.30 3.65
C GLN A 64 9.11 -5.25 4.11
N THR A 65 7.87 -4.75 4.23
CA THR A 65 6.74 -5.60 4.63
C THR A 65 6.57 -6.78 3.68
N THR A 66 6.67 -6.52 2.37
CA THR A 66 6.57 -7.58 1.35
C THR A 66 7.68 -8.60 1.50
N LEU A 67 8.93 -8.14 1.57
CA LEU A 67 10.11 -8.99 1.61
C LEU A 67 10.21 -9.82 2.90
N LEU A 68 9.75 -9.29 4.03
CA LEU A 68 9.75 -9.98 5.33
C LEU A 68 8.55 -10.92 5.47
N SER A 69 7.34 -10.44 5.20
CA SER A 69 6.11 -11.23 5.40
C SER A 69 5.97 -12.36 4.38
N PHE A 70 6.50 -12.17 3.17
CA PHE A 70 6.45 -13.14 2.08
C PHE A 70 7.83 -13.66 1.68
N ALA A 71 8.78 -13.67 2.63
CA ALA A 71 10.09 -14.27 2.43
C ALA A 71 10.03 -15.71 1.86
N PRO A 72 9.11 -16.60 2.28
CA PRO A 72 8.97 -17.94 1.67
C PRO A 72 8.64 -17.93 0.17
N VAL A 73 8.06 -16.85 -0.34
CA VAL A 73 7.74 -16.65 -1.76
C VAL A 73 8.93 -16.06 -2.50
N SER A 74 9.55 -15.01 -1.93
CA SER A 74 10.75 -14.37 -2.48
C SER A 74 11.93 -15.33 -2.59
N GLN A 75 12.11 -16.23 -1.61
CA GLN A 75 13.16 -17.26 -1.61
C GLN A 75 13.03 -18.29 -2.73
N ARG A 76 11.83 -18.45 -3.33
CA ARG A 76 11.62 -19.28 -4.52
C ARG A 76 11.94 -18.54 -5.83
N GLY A 77 12.43 -17.31 -5.75
CA GLY A 77 12.80 -16.48 -6.90
C GLY A 77 11.70 -15.55 -7.42
N VAL A 78 10.56 -15.45 -6.72
CA VAL A 78 9.50 -14.48 -7.10
C VAL A 78 9.95 -13.08 -6.65
N ARG A 79 10.22 -12.20 -7.63
CA ARG A 79 10.60 -10.81 -7.38
C ARG A 79 9.38 -9.96 -7.02
N VAL A 80 9.58 -8.98 -6.15
CA VAL A 80 8.59 -7.95 -5.83
C VAL A 80 8.56 -6.94 -6.97
N LEU A 81 7.45 -6.82 -7.68
CA LEU A 81 7.24 -5.75 -8.65
C LEU A 81 6.79 -4.47 -7.93
N ALA A 82 7.61 -3.42 -8.00
CA ALA A 82 7.26 -2.12 -7.44
C ALA A 82 6.35 -1.33 -8.39
N VAL A 83 5.17 -0.93 -7.92
CA VAL A 83 4.12 -0.29 -8.73
C VAL A 83 3.79 1.09 -8.14
N PRO A 84 4.20 2.21 -8.79
CA PRO A 84 4.01 3.57 -8.25
C PRO A 84 2.55 4.00 -8.11
N GLU A 85 1.60 3.36 -8.77
CA GLU A 85 0.17 3.63 -8.62
C GLU A 85 -0.34 3.21 -7.22
N LEU A 86 0.37 2.33 -6.52
CA LEU A 86 -0.01 1.83 -5.18
C LEU A 86 0.46 2.71 -4.03
N GLN A 87 0.98 3.92 -4.29
CA GLN A 87 1.43 4.85 -3.25
C GLN A 87 0.30 5.29 -2.31
N GLU A 88 0.66 5.77 -1.11
CA GLU A 88 -0.30 6.38 -0.18
C GLU A 88 -0.93 7.66 -0.76
N VAL A 89 -2.03 8.13 -0.18
CA VAL A 89 -2.83 9.24 -0.68
C VAL A 89 -2.17 10.60 -0.47
N SER A 90 -1.57 10.84 0.70
CA SER A 90 -1.12 12.18 1.09
C SER A 90 0.20 12.58 0.40
N ALA A 91 0.54 13.86 0.44
CA ALA A 91 1.81 14.39 -0.05
C ALA A 91 2.83 14.63 1.07
N MET A 92 2.65 14.01 2.25
CA MET A 92 3.62 14.14 3.32
C MET A 92 4.96 13.51 2.99
N PRO A 93 6.07 13.99 3.58
CA PRO A 93 7.37 13.38 3.37
C PRO A 93 7.37 11.88 3.64
N SER A 94 6.64 11.42 4.66
CA SER A 94 6.48 9.98 4.96
C SER A 94 5.70 9.20 3.91
N ASP A 95 4.83 9.84 3.14
CA ASP A 95 4.01 9.23 2.09
C ASP A 95 4.54 9.46 0.68
N VAL A 96 5.65 10.18 0.55
CA VAL A 96 6.41 10.36 -0.69
C VAL A 96 7.56 9.36 -0.67
N GLY A 97 7.63 8.51 -1.71
CA GLY A 97 8.71 7.52 -1.81
C GLY A 97 10.06 8.10 -2.24
N SER A 98 11.08 7.24 -2.25
CA SER A 98 12.43 7.59 -2.64
C SER A 98 12.68 7.44 -4.14
N PRO A 99 13.49 8.30 -4.80
CA PRO A 99 13.87 8.11 -6.19
C PRO A 99 14.46 6.71 -6.44
N ARG A 100 14.26 6.16 -7.65
CA ARG A 100 14.73 4.82 -8.02
C ARG A 100 16.21 4.59 -7.70
N ALA A 101 17.06 5.57 -8.02
CA ALA A 101 18.50 5.49 -7.77
C ALA A 101 18.87 5.40 -6.28
N VAL A 102 18.03 5.92 -5.37
CA VAL A 102 18.24 5.79 -3.92
C VAL A 102 17.89 4.37 -3.46
N LEU A 103 16.77 3.83 -3.95
CA LEU A 103 16.36 2.45 -3.65
C LEU A 103 17.38 1.43 -4.18
N GLU A 104 17.90 1.64 -5.40
CA GLU A 104 18.93 0.78 -6.02
C GLU A 104 20.25 0.76 -5.22
N LYS A 105 20.57 1.82 -4.48
CA LYS A 105 21.74 1.88 -3.59
C LYS A 105 21.54 1.15 -2.26
N GLN A 106 20.30 0.93 -1.84
CA GLN A 106 19.97 0.23 -0.59
C GLN A 106 19.95 -1.29 -0.79
N THR A 107 21.05 -1.85 -1.31
CA THR A 107 21.12 -3.25 -1.74
C THR A 107 20.89 -4.26 -0.62
N ASP A 108 21.22 -3.90 0.62
CA ASP A 108 20.97 -4.75 1.80
C ASP A 108 19.47 -4.92 2.09
N LEU A 109 18.65 -3.95 1.65
CA LEU A 109 17.20 -3.95 1.85
C LEU A 109 16.45 -4.38 0.57
N PHE A 110 16.86 -3.86 -0.59
CA PHE A 110 16.11 -3.93 -1.86
C PHE A 110 16.99 -4.38 -3.03
N SER A 111 17.68 -5.50 -2.86
CA SER A 111 18.54 -6.07 -3.89
C SER A 111 17.78 -6.34 -5.21
N ALA A 112 18.46 -6.14 -6.35
CA ALA A 112 17.85 -6.24 -7.67
C ALA A 112 17.31 -7.65 -8.01
N ASP A 113 17.87 -8.69 -7.39
CA ASP A 113 17.40 -10.08 -7.48
C ASP A 113 16.10 -10.33 -6.71
N ARG A 114 15.72 -9.44 -5.79
CA ARG A 114 14.49 -9.55 -4.98
C ARG A 114 13.43 -8.52 -5.34
N VAL A 115 13.82 -7.35 -5.84
CA VAL A 115 12.91 -6.24 -6.16
C VAL A 115 13.11 -5.78 -7.60
N ASP A 116 11.99 -5.69 -8.33
CA ASP A 116 11.92 -5.11 -9.66
C ASP A 116 11.41 -3.66 -9.59
N LEU A 117 12.34 -2.73 -9.78
CA LEU A 117 12.10 -1.29 -9.77
C LEU A 117 11.90 -0.72 -11.18
N SER A 118 11.73 -1.55 -12.21
CA SER A 118 11.69 -1.12 -13.61
C SER A 118 10.54 -0.15 -13.93
N ARG A 119 9.42 -0.21 -13.20
CA ARG A 119 8.28 0.72 -13.40
C ARG A 119 8.49 2.10 -12.78
N LEU A 120 9.55 2.31 -12.00
CA LEU A 120 9.83 3.59 -11.35
C LEU A 120 10.45 4.57 -12.35
N HIS A 121 9.61 5.35 -13.00
CA HIS A 121 10.01 6.41 -13.92
C HIS A 121 10.53 7.65 -13.19
N VAL A 122 11.32 8.48 -13.86
CA VAL A 122 11.74 9.78 -13.29
C VAL A 122 10.51 10.60 -12.89
N GLY A 123 10.51 11.12 -11.66
CA GLY A 123 9.42 11.93 -11.13
C GLY A 123 8.22 11.14 -10.56
N TRP A 124 8.28 9.81 -10.43
CA TRP A 124 7.20 9.02 -9.83
C TRP A 124 6.86 9.43 -8.37
N THR A 125 7.82 10.04 -7.68
CA THR A 125 7.71 10.56 -6.31
C THR A 125 7.02 11.93 -6.23
N ASN A 126 6.80 12.61 -7.36
CA ASN A 126 6.17 13.93 -7.37
C ASN A 126 4.66 13.82 -7.10
N LYS A 127 4.18 14.43 -6.01
CA LYS A 127 2.75 14.53 -5.67
C LYS A 127 2.18 15.95 -5.78
N GLY A 128 2.89 16.85 -6.48
CA GLY A 128 2.46 18.22 -6.72
C GLY A 128 1.30 18.34 -7.71
N PRO A 129 0.75 19.56 -7.90
CA PRO A 129 -0.33 19.82 -8.85
C PRO A 129 -0.02 19.31 -10.26
N GLY A 130 -1.00 18.68 -10.90
CA GLY A 130 -0.86 18.10 -12.25
C GLY A 130 -0.19 16.73 -12.30
N SER A 131 0.37 16.24 -11.18
CA SER A 131 0.89 14.87 -11.10
C SER A 131 -0.24 13.83 -11.09
N PRO A 132 -0.07 12.66 -11.74
CA PRO A 132 -0.97 11.52 -11.56
C PRO A 132 -0.95 10.92 -10.13
N TYR A 133 -0.04 11.41 -9.27
CA TYR A 133 0.09 11.00 -7.88
C TYR A 133 -0.38 12.05 -6.88
N ALA A 134 -0.94 13.17 -7.35
CA ALA A 134 -1.39 14.26 -6.51
C ALA A 134 -2.46 13.82 -5.49
N PHE A 135 -2.44 14.44 -4.31
CA PHE A 135 -3.48 14.27 -3.30
C PHE A 135 -4.73 15.07 -3.69
N ALA A 136 -5.55 14.49 -4.56
CA ALA A 136 -6.83 15.06 -4.98
C ALA A 136 -7.80 13.93 -5.32
N LEU A 137 -9.05 14.00 -4.85
CA LEU A 137 -10.01 12.89 -4.98
C LEU A 137 -10.15 12.33 -6.42
N PRO A 138 -10.30 13.15 -7.48
CA PRO A 138 -10.37 12.61 -8.84
C PRO A 138 -9.09 11.90 -9.29
N VAL A 139 -7.93 12.39 -8.83
CA VAL A 139 -6.62 11.80 -9.14
C VAL A 139 -6.46 10.47 -8.40
N LEU A 140 -6.85 10.39 -7.13
CA LEU A 140 -6.83 9.15 -6.35
C LEU A 140 -7.73 8.07 -6.95
N ALA A 141 -8.95 8.43 -7.34
CA ALA A 141 -9.88 7.51 -7.99
C ALA A 141 -9.34 7.01 -9.34
N ALA A 142 -8.80 7.90 -10.17
CA ALA A 142 -8.17 7.53 -11.44
C ALA A 142 -6.93 6.64 -11.23
N ARG A 143 -6.11 6.94 -10.21
CA ARG A 143 -4.93 6.14 -9.84
C ARG A 143 -5.32 4.74 -9.35
N ALA A 144 -6.36 4.62 -8.53
CA ALA A 144 -6.89 3.33 -8.09
C ALA A 144 -7.40 2.49 -9.26
N LYS A 145 -8.18 3.08 -10.17
CA LYS A 145 -8.60 2.41 -11.40
C LYS A 145 -7.41 1.96 -12.26
N SER A 146 -6.37 2.79 -12.39
CA SER A 146 -5.13 2.43 -13.08
C SER A 146 -4.42 1.23 -12.41
N ALA A 147 -4.31 1.24 -11.08
CA ALA A 147 -3.75 0.13 -10.32
C ALA A 147 -4.54 -1.17 -10.52
N ARG A 148 -5.88 -1.13 -10.51
CA ARG A 148 -6.71 -2.31 -10.79
C ARG A 148 -6.50 -2.85 -12.21
N ARG A 149 -6.39 -1.97 -13.21
CA ARG A 149 -6.06 -2.37 -14.60
C ARG A 149 -4.71 -3.07 -14.67
N ILE A 150 -3.68 -2.51 -14.04
CA ILE A 150 -2.34 -3.13 -13.97
C ILE A 150 -2.42 -4.51 -13.32
N LEU A 151 -3.14 -4.66 -12.21
CA LEU A 151 -3.30 -5.96 -11.55
C LEU A 151 -4.05 -6.96 -12.42
N ARG A 152 -5.09 -6.54 -13.15
CA ARG A 152 -5.80 -7.41 -14.10
C ARG A 152 -4.85 -7.88 -15.21
N ASP A 153 -4.07 -6.97 -15.77
CA ASP A 153 -3.12 -7.29 -16.85
C ASP A 153 -2.01 -8.23 -16.37
N LEU A 154 -1.52 -8.05 -15.14
CA LEU A 154 -0.49 -8.91 -14.53
C LEU A 154 -1.01 -10.33 -14.23
N THR A 155 -2.32 -10.50 -14.07
CA THR A 155 -2.92 -11.77 -13.63
C THR A 155 -3.62 -12.57 -14.72
N LYS A 156 -3.67 -12.05 -15.94
CA LYS A 156 -4.36 -12.67 -17.09
C LYS A 156 -3.97 -14.12 -17.38
N ASP A 157 -2.72 -14.49 -17.09
CA ASP A 157 -2.16 -15.81 -17.38
C ASP A 157 -2.14 -16.73 -16.14
N LEU A 158 -2.72 -16.30 -15.01
CA LEU A 158 -2.77 -17.07 -13.76
C LEU A 158 -4.03 -17.94 -13.67
N GLY A 159 -3.90 -19.06 -12.94
CA GLY A 159 -4.99 -19.99 -12.69
C GLY A 159 -5.91 -19.58 -11.53
N ALA A 160 -7.06 -20.25 -11.43
CA ALA A 160 -8.06 -19.97 -10.40
C ALA A 160 -7.61 -20.27 -8.96
N ASP A 161 -6.54 -21.05 -8.78
CA ASP A 161 -5.95 -21.35 -7.46
C ASP A 161 -4.71 -20.50 -7.15
N ASP A 162 -4.28 -19.66 -8.08
CA ASP A 162 -3.12 -18.80 -7.89
C ASP A 162 -3.46 -17.56 -7.07
N ARG A 163 -2.48 -17.10 -6.29
CA ARG A 163 -2.58 -15.90 -5.45
C ARG A 163 -1.61 -14.82 -5.92
N VAL A 164 -2.05 -13.58 -5.79
CA VAL A 164 -1.21 -12.38 -5.93
C VAL A 164 -1.26 -11.61 -4.64
N VAL A 165 -0.10 -11.29 -4.09
CA VAL A 165 0.00 -10.44 -2.91
C VAL A 165 0.30 -9.02 -3.35
N VAL A 166 -0.46 -8.07 -2.81
CA VAL A 166 -0.28 -6.64 -3.10
C VAL A 166 -0.14 -5.87 -1.79
N VAL A 167 1.07 -5.40 -1.48
CA VAL A 167 1.32 -4.62 -0.25
C VAL A 167 1.28 -3.12 -0.53
N THR A 168 0.41 -2.41 0.18
CA THR A 168 0.18 -0.97 0.00
C THR A 168 -0.19 -0.31 1.34
N HIS A 169 -0.96 0.77 1.33
CA HIS A 169 -1.20 1.66 2.46
C HIS A 169 -2.67 1.77 2.79
N GLY A 170 -2.98 2.09 4.05
CA GLY A 170 -4.34 2.06 4.56
C GLY A 170 -5.27 3.06 3.87
N GLY A 171 -4.81 4.29 3.62
CA GLY A 171 -5.64 5.30 2.96
C GLY A 171 -5.94 4.93 1.52
N PHE A 172 -4.92 4.51 0.78
CA PHE A 172 -5.07 4.13 -0.63
C PHE A 172 -5.89 2.86 -0.84
N LEU A 173 -5.86 1.91 0.09
CA LEU A 173 -6.65 0.67 0.01
C LEU A 173 -8.14 0.95 -0.18
N HIS A 174 -8.69 1.94 0.50
CA HIS A 174 -10.10 2.30 0.37
C HIS A 174 -10.48 2.71 -1.06
N PHE A 175 -9.61 3.42 -1.78
CA PHE A 175 -9.83 3.73 -3.19
C PHE A 175 -9.63 2.51 -4.08
N LEU A 176 -8.63 1.69 -3.75
CA LEU A 176 -8.27 0.51 -4.53
C LEU A 176 -9.35 -0.57 -4.49
N THR A 177 -9.90 -0.86 -3.30
CA THR A 177 -10.89 -1.92 -3.07
C THR A 177 -12.33 -1.43 -3.10
N GLU A 178 -12.55 -0.11 -3.12
CA GLU A 178 -13.88 0.51 -3.06
C GLU A 178 -14.67 0.08 -1.82
N ASP A 179 -13.95 -0.27 -0.75
CA ASP A 179 -14.47 -0.66 0.54
C ASP A 179 -14.11 0.38 1.60
N TYR A 180 -15.14 0.98 2.18
CA TYR A 180 -15.06 2.01 3.20
C TYR A 180 -15.68 1.54 4.53
N GLU A 181 -16.01 0.25 4.65
CA GLU A 181 -16.52 -0.33 5.89
C GLU A 181 -15.52 -0.19 7.04
N GLY A 182 -15.99 0.32 8.18
CA GLY A 182 -15.20 0.45 9.39
C GLY A 182 -14.12 1.53 9.35
N VAL A 183 -14.16 2.44 8.37
CA VAL A 183 -13.26 3.60 8.33
C VAL A 183 -13.49 4.45 9.58
N ASP A 184 -12.43 4.59 10.38
CA ASP A 184 -12.37 5.49 11.53
C ASP A 184 -11.64 6.77 11.11
N PRO A 185 -12.32 7.94 11.06
CA PRO A 185 -11.68 9.22 10.78
C PRO A 185 -10.48 9.51 11.68
N GLY A 186 -10.49 9.06 12.94
CA GLY A 186 -9.38 9.26 13.88
C GLY A 186 -8.11 8.46 13.53
N ARG A 187 -8.24 7.41 12.71
CA ARG A 187 -7.11 6.58 12.23
C ARG A 187 -6.80 6.78 10.75
N GLY A 188 -7.70 7.42 10.01
CA GLY A 188 -7.60 7.63 8.56
C GLY A 188 -7.80 6.36 7.72
N THR A 189 -7.99 5.19 8.34
CA THR A 189 -8.17 3.90 7.66
C THR A 189 -8.87 2.86 8.54
N ALA A 190 -9.60 1.93 7.92
CA ALA A 190 -10.16 0.75 8.59
C ALA A 190 -9.16 -0.41 8.76
N TRP A 191 -8.00 -0.34 8.10
CA TRP A 191 -7.06 -1.45 8.01
C TRP A 191 -6.03 -1.40 9.13
N LYS A 192 -5.85 -2.48 9.87
CA LYS A 192 -4.73 -2.62 10.83
C LYS A 192 -3.42 -2.86 10.07
N ASN A 193 -2.29 -2.50 10.68
CA ASN A 193 -0.98 -2.84 10.11
C ASN A 193 -0.89 -4.36 9.92
N THR A 194 -0.37 -4.82 8.76
CA THR A 194 -0.33 -6.24 8.34
C THR A 194 -1.68 -6.95 8.19
N GLU A 195 -2.80 -6.24 8.31
CA GLU A 195 -4.09 -6.80 7.93
C GLU A 195 -4.08 -7.15 6.45
N TRP A 196 -4.55 -8.36 6.12
CA TRP A 196 -4.71 -8.81 4.76
C TRP A 196 -6.15 -9.23 4.50
N ARG A 197 -6.65 -8.84 3.34
CA ARG A 197 -7.99 -9.19 2.85
C ARG A 197 -7.88 -9.71 1.42
N SER A 198 -8.70 -10.69 1.08
CA SER A 198 -8.66 -11.38 -0.21
C SER A 198 -9.79 -10.91 -1.10
N TYR A 199 -9.49 -10.66 -2.36
CA TYR A 199 -10.43 -10.13 -3.36
C TYR A 199 -10.36 -10.91 -4.66
N GLU A 200 -11.43 -10.81 -5.43
CA GLU A 200 -11.51 -11.24 -6.82
C GLU A 200 -12.02 -10.06 -7.67
N PHE A 201 -11.71 -10.07 -8.97
CA PHE A 201 -12.35 -9.14 -9.90
C PHE A 201 -13.84 -9.45 -10.00
N VAL A 202 -14.67 -8.41 -10.07
CA VAL A 202 -16.12 -8.56 -10.20
C VAL A 202 -16.50 -9.19 -11.55
N SER A 203 -15.83 -8.75 -12.62
CA SER A 203 -16.02 -9.23 -13.98
C SER A 203 -14.80 -8.91 -14.84
N GLU A 204 -14.55 -9.72 -15.87
CA GLU A 204 -13.50 -9.48 -16.86
C GLU A 204 -13.81 -8.24 -17.73
N GLU A 205 -15.09 -7.96 -17.97
CA GLU A 205 -15.56 -6.88 -18.86
C GLU A 205 -15.80 -5.54 -18.14
N ASP A 206 -15.58 -5.46 -16.83
CA ASP A 206 -15.77 -4.22 -16.08
C ASP A 206 -14.72 -3.17 -16.47
N ASP A 207 -15.17 -2.00 -16.93
CA ASP A 207 -14.29 -0.87 -17.27
C ASP A 207 -13.62 -0.28 -16.02
N ASN A 208 -14.31 -0.29 -14.87
CA ASN A 208 -13.77 0.17 -13.61
C ASN A 208 -12.82 -0.84 -12.95
N VAL A 209 -12.85 -2.09 -13.44
CA VAL A 209 -12.02 -3.22 -13.00
C VAL A 209 -12.20 -3.49 -11.51
N SER A 210 -13.42 -3.32 -11.01
CA SER A 210 -13.80 -3.34 -9.61
C SER A 210 -13.47 -4.68 -8.97
N LEU A 211 -13.23 -4.64 -7.66
CA LEU A 211 -12.86 -5.79 -6.85
C LEU A 211 -13.96 -6.08 -5.85
N LYS A 212 -14.11 -7.36 -5.49
CA LYS A 212 -15.02 -7.80 -4.44
C LYS A 212 -14.27 -8.63 -3.42
N GLU A 213 -14.41 -8.31 -2.13
CA GLU A 213 -13.83 -9.11 -1.06
C GLU A 213 -14.46 -10.52 -1.05
N THR A 214 -13.65 -11.55 -0.88
CA THR A 214 -14.13 -12.94 -0.82
C THR A 214 -14.87 -13.20 0.49
N ALA A 215 -15.87 -14.08 0.47
CA ALA A 215 -16.64 -14.43 1.66
C ALA A 215 -15.74 -14.99 2.80
N GLU A 216 -14.70 -15.74 2.46
CA GLU A 216 -13.71 -16.25 3.42
C GLU A 216 -12.97 -15.09 4.12
N SER A 217 -12.57 -14.07 3.36
CA SER A 217 -11.90 -12.89 3.90
C SER A 217 -12.81 -12.08 4.82
N VAL A 218 -14.06 -11.82 4.40
CA VAL A 218 -15.05 -11.11 5.23
C VAL A 218 -15.29 -11.87 6.53
N LYS A 219 -15.48 -13.20 6.46
CA LYS A 219 -15.66 -14.06 7.63
C LYS A 219 -14.47 -14.02 8.57
N ARG A 220 -13.24 -14.03 8.03
CA ARG A 220 -12.00 -13.94 8.82
C ARG A 220 -11.92 -12.64 9.64
N ARG A 221 -12.37 -11.51 9.08
CA ARG A 221 -12.28 -10.20 9.77
C ARG A 221 -13.50 -9.81 10.61
N ALA A 222 -14.71 -10.16 10.16
CA ALA A 222 -15.97 -9.68 10.72
C ALA A 222 -16.81 -10.78 11.40
N GLY A 223 -16.43 -12.05 11.24
CA GLY A 223 -17.19 -13.18 11.77
C GLY A 223 -18.52 -13.47 11.08
N SER A 224 -18.89 -12.70 10.04
CA SER A 224 -20.07 -12.90 9.21
C SER A 224 -19.69 -12.93 7.72
N GLU A 225 -20.56 -13.49 6.88
CA GLU A 225 -20.31 -13.59 5.42
C GLU A 225 -20.97 -12.45 4.62
N ALA A 226 -21.83 -11.65 5.25
CA ALA A 226 -22.52 -10.54 4.60
C ALA A 226 -21.69 -9.26 4.75
N GLY A 227 -21.11 -8.80 3.65
CA GLY A 227 -20.57 -7.43 3.55
C GLY A 227 -21.68 -6.41 3.29
N LEU A 228 -21.30 -5.13 3.34
CA LEU A 228 -22.19 -4.03 2.98
C LEU A 228 -22.61 -4.07 1.51
N THR A 229 -23.79 -3.53 1.22
CA THR A 229 -24.31 -3.33 -0.13
C THR A 229 -23.52 -2.24 -0.86
N THR A 230 -23.61 -2.22 -2.20
CA THR A 230 -23.01 -1.16 -3.02
C THR A 230 -23.47 0.25 -2.62
N GLN A 231 -24.75 0.40 -2.24
CA GLN A 231 -25.29 1.69 -1.83
C GLN A 231 -24.70 2.16 -0.50
N GLU A 232 -24.57 1.26 0.48
CA GLU A 232 -23.94 1.56 1.77
C GLU A 232 -22.45 1.94 1.60
N GLN A 233 -21.74 1.26 0.69
CA GLN A 233 -20.35 1.61 0.36
C GLN A 233 -20.24 3.01 -0.26
N ILE A 234 -21.18 3.41 -1.12
CA ILE A 234 -21.21 4.76 -1.71
C ILE A 234 -21.42 5.84 -0.64
N GLU A 235 -22.29 5.59 0.34
CA GLU A 235 -22.55 6.52 1.44
C GLU A 235 -21.32 6.68 2.35
N LEU A 236 -20.65 5.58 2.70
CA LEU A 236 -19.40 5.60 3.47
C LEU A 236 -18.26 6.28 2.71
N ALA A 237 -18.16 6.04 1.39
CA ALA A 237 -17.20 6.71 0.53
C ALA A 237 -17.37 8.24 0.59
N ALA A 238 -18.60 8.74 0.50
CA ALA A 238 -18.88 10.17 0.56
C ALA A 238 -18.44 10.80 1.89
N VAL A 239 -18.67 10.11 3.02
CA VAL A 239 -18.21 10.56 4.34
C VAL A 239 -16.68 10.62 4.41
N TYR A 240 -16.00 9.56 3.97
CA TYR A 240 -14.54 9.52 3.98
C TYR A 240 -13.91 10.55 3.04
N HIS A 241 -14.48 10.75 1.85
CA HIS A 241 -14.02 11.75 0.89
C HIS A 241 -14.21 13.17 1.43
N GLY A 242 -15.31 13.43 2.14
CA GLY A 242 -15.52 14.68 2.87
C GLY A 242 -14.45 14.93 3.95
N PHE A 243 -14.11 13.89 4.71
CA PHE A 243 -13.00 13.94 5.68
C PHE A 243 -11.67 14.27 5.00
N LEU A 244 -11.28 13.54 3.95
CA LEU A 244 -10.03 13.79 3.23
C LEU A 244 -9.96 15.20 2.63
N ALA A 245 -11.08 15.71 2.11
CA ALA A 245 -11.16 17.07 1.59
C ALA A 245 -10.95 18.11 2.71
N SER A 246 -11.47 17.84 3.92
CA SER A 246 -11.24 18.71 5.08
C SER A 246 -9.78 18.68 5.55
N GLU A 247 -9.16 17.50 5.59
CA GLU A 247 -7.73 17.34 5.93
C GLU A 247 -6.83 18.06 4.92
N GLN A 248 -7.12 17.90 3.62
CA GLN A 248 -6.39 18.58 2.56
C GLN A 248 -6.42 20.11 2.71
N ALA A 249 -7.56 20.67 3.16
CA ALA A 249 -7.70 22.11 3.38
C ALA A 249 -6.92 22.62 4.60
N HIS A 250 -6.73 21.78 5.63
CA HIS A 250 -5.98 22.12 6.84
C HIS A 250 -4.49 21.78 6.75
N TRP A 251 -4.06 21.05 5.71
CA TRP A 251 -2.68 20.62 5.57
C TRP A 251 -1.72 21.81 5.35
N PRO A 252 -0.64 21.95 6.15
CA PRO A 252 0.36 22.98 5.93
C PRO A 252 1.04 22.78 4.56
N LYS A 253 0.96 23.78 3.68
CA LYS A 253 1.68 23.73 2.39
C LYS A 253 3.18 23.50 2.66
N PRO A 254 3.83 22.53 1.99
CA PRO A 254 5.26 22.31 2.18
C PRO A 254 6.01 23.61 1.86
N ARG A 255 6.88 24.03 2.78
CA ARG A 255 7.73 25.19 2.55
C ARG A 255 8.97 24.75 1.76
N PRO A 256 9.58 25.61 0.93
CA PRO A 256 10.78 25.27 0.17
C PRO A 256 11.92 24.67 1.02
N GLU A 257 12.06 25.13 2.27
CA GLU A 257 13.03 24.63 3.25
C GLU A 257 12.73 23.23 3.80
N ASP A 258 11.47 22.78 3.73
CA ASP A 258 11.09 21.40 4.10
C ASP A 258 11.51 20.41 2.99
N ILE A 259 11.89 20.91 1.81
CA ILE A 259 12.50 20.16 0.68
C ILE A 259 14.04 20.07 0.87
N ARG A 260 14.55 20.11 2.11
CA ARG A 260 15.97 19.80 2.40
C ARG A 260 16.38 18.57 1.61
N ASP A 261 17.62 18.61 1.13
CA ASP A 261 18.18 17.66 0.18
C ASP A 261 17.75 16.22 0.49
N TYR A 262 16.74 15.74 -0.23
CA TYR A 262 15.99 14.51 0.08
C TYR A 262 16.94 13.31 0.13
N GLU A 263 18.02 13.36 -0.67
CA GLU A 263 19.08 12.35 -0.67
C GLU A 263 19.88 12.34 0.64
N THR A 264 20.16 13.51 1.23
CA THR A 264 20.88 13.62 2.51
C THR A 264 20.05 13.02 3.64
N ALA A 265 18.76 13.40 3.72
CA ALA A 265 17.85 12.89 4.77
C ALA A 265 17.61 11.37 4.68
N LEU A 266 17.71 10.77 3.48
CA LEU A 266 17.59 9.32 3.29
C LEU A 266 18.91 8.56 3.58
N SER A 267 20.03 9.26 3.63
CA SER A 267 21.36 8.70 3.92
C SER A 267 21.74 8.74 5.41
N GLU A 268 21.10 9.60 6.19
CA GLU A 268 21.31 9.69 7.64
C GLU A 268 20.61 8.53 8.37
N PRO A 269 21.17 8.02 9.49
CA PRO A 269 20.47 7.11 10.39
C PRO A 269 19.12 7.74 10.81
N GLN A 270 18.03 6.97 10.80
CA GLN A 270 16.74 7.49 11.27
C GLN A 270 16.82 7.67 12.79
N GLU A 271 17.16 8.87 13.26
CA GLU A 271 17.02 9.25 14.66
C GLU A 271 15.54 9.41 14.98
N VAL A 272 15.08 8.68 16.00
CA VAL A 272 13.68 8.62 16.40
C VAL A 272 13.54 9.43 17.68
N ASP A 273 12.68 10.46 17.67
CA ASP A 273 12.20 11.03 18.92
C ASP A 273 11.20 10.06 19.53
N VAL A 274 11.68 9.19 20.42
CA VAL A 274 10.84 8.27 21.19
C VAL A 274 10.30 9.05 22.40
N ALA A 275 9.51 10.08 22.16
CA ALA A 275 8.72 10.69 23.22
C ALA A 275 7.66 9.67 23.66
N ALA A 276 7.88 9.11 24.86
CA ALA A 276 7.11 8.06 25.51
C ALA A 276 5.67 8.48 25.88
#